data_AF-A0A1Y3SYI6-F1
#
_entry.id   AF-A0A1Y3SYI6-F1
#
_cell.length_a   1.000
_cell.length_b   1.000
_cell.length_c   1.000
_cell.angle_alpha   90.00
_cell.angle_beta   90.00
_cell.angle_gamma   90.00
#
_symmetry.space_group_name_H-M   'P 1'
#
loop_
_entity.id
_entity.type
_entity.pdbx_description
1 polymer ?
#
loop_
_entity_poly.entity_id
_entity_poly.type
_entity_poly.pdbx_seq_one_letter_code
_entity_poly.pdbx_strand_id
1 'polypeptide(L)'
;METVTSNYEKMKRSMSKVFLQYPQEKMIEKFSLEADKDYLYVWFFGRKYRINRSTGEVQWSEDSFCSVQEAGYNEAMTIYDVLCNAKDTCHLSHEFVNINTFTTVKTGTLNLGSGFFQNTADFFICRSWRTKTRRTICTMRPLCSPSPISLNG
;
A
#
# COMPACT_ATOMS: atom_id res chain seq x y z
N MET A 1 18.89 -1.28 32.15
CA MET A 1 18.17 -0.09 31.66
C MET A 1 16.76 -0.54 31.29
N GLU A 2 15.79 -0.20 32.12
CA GLU A 2 14.38 -0.49 31.85
C GLU A 2 13.92 0.51 30.79
N THR A 3 13.72 0.05 29.55
CA THR A 3 13.26 0.94 28.48
C THR A 3 11.83 1.35 28.78
N VAL A 4 11.62 2.61 29.18
CA VAL A 4 10.30 3.18 29.38
C VAL A 4 9.54 3.07 28.06
N THR A 5 8.67 2.06 27.98
CA THR A 5 7.88 1.82 26.78
C THR A 5 6.82 2.91 26.70
N SER A 6 6.86 3.69 25.61
CA SER A 6 5.89 4.72 25.29
C SER A 6 4.46 4.18 25.34
N ASN A 7 3.49 5.02 25.72
CA ASN A 7 2.07 4.66 25.70
C ASN A 7 1.61 4.23 24.29
N TYR A 8 2.16 4.84 23.25
CA TYR A 8 1.89 4.47 21.86
C TYR A 8 2.36 3.05 21.55
N GLU A 9 3.56 2.68 22.00
CA GLU A 9 4.11 1.33 21.81
C GLU A 9 3.32 0.27 22.60
N LYS A 10 2.87 0.60 23.82
CA LYS A 10 1.99 -0.28 24.59
C LYS A 10 0.67 -0.54 23.87
N MET A 11 0.05 0.51 23.31
CA MET A 11 -1.22 0.37 22.59
C MET A 11 -1.03 -0.41 21.28
N LYS A 12 0.03 -0.13 20.51
CA LYS A 12 0.36 -0.87 19.28
C LYS A 12 0.50 -2.38 19.54
N ARG A 13 1.22 -2.75 20.61
CA ARG A 13 1.36 -4.16 21.04
C ARG A 13 0.07 -4.78 21.56
N SER A 14 -0.80 -3.98 22.17
CA SER A 14 -2.13 -4.46 22.56
C SER A 14 -2.97 -4.74 21.32
N MET A 15 -2.93 -3.86 20.33
CA MET A 15 -3.69 -4.02 19.09
C MET A 15 -3.19 -5.15 18.21
N SER A 16 -1.89 -5.44 18.19
CA SER A 16 -1.39 -6.63 17.49
C SER A 16 -1.99 -7.92 18.06
N LYS A 17 -2.20 -8.00 19.38
CA LYS A 17 -2.87 -9.14 20.02
C LYS A 17 -4.36 -9.20 19.69
N VAL A 18 -5.03 -8.05 19.60
CA VAL A 18 -6.44 -7.98 19.20
C VAL A 18 -6.59 -8.43 17.75
N PHE A 19 -5.70 -8.02 16.85
CA PHE A 19 -5.67 -8.48 15.46
C PHE A 19 -5.64 -10.01 15.33
N LEU A 20 -4.87 -10.70 16.18
CA LEU A 20 -4.79 -12.17 16.16
C LEU A 20 -6.10 -12.88 16.53
N GLN A 21 -7.07 -12.18 17.13
CA GLN A 21 -8.38 -12.74 17.44
C GLN A 21 -9.30 -12.78 16.21
N TYR A 22 -8.96 -12.07 15.14
CA TYR A 22 -9.73 -12.06 13.90
C TYR A 22 -9.38 -13.24 13.01
N PRO A 23 -10.36 -13.85 12.31
CA PRO A 23 -10.12 -14.95 11.39
C PRO A 23 -9.35 -14.45 10.15
N GLN A 24 -8.04 -14.66 10.14
CA GLN A 24 -7.12 -14.14 9.12
C GLN A 24 -7.45 -14.66 7.71
N GLU A 25 -7.93 -15.89 7.58
CA GLU A 25 -8.33 -16.47 6.29
C GLU A 25 -9.50 -15.70 5.67
N LYS A 26 -10.50 -15.32 6.48
CA LYS A 26 -11.61 -14.49 6.00
C LYS A 26 -11.14 -13.11 5.58
N MET A 27 -10.15 -12.56 6.27
CA MET A 27 -9.55 -11.26 5.93
C MET A 27 -8.79 -11.32 4.61
N ILE A 28 -8.00 -12.38 4.39
CA ILE A 28 -7.30 -12.64 3.13
C ILE A 28 -8.30 -12.70 1.97
N GLU A 29 -9.38 -13.46 2.12
CA GLU A 29 -10.41 -13.59 1.08
C GLU A 29 -11.11 -12.25 0.83
N LYS A 30 -11.60 -11.61 1.89
CA LYS A 30 -12.36 -10.35 1.83
C LYS A 30 -11.61 -9.22 1.14
N PHE A 31 -10.31 -9.09 1.43
CA PHE A 31 -9.48 -8.03 0.88
C PHE A 31 -8.57 -8.50 -0.27
N SER A 32 -8.69 -9.77 -0.69
CA SER A 32 -7.82 -10.39 -1.71
C SER A 32 -6.33 -10.16 -1.45
N LEU A 33 -5.90 -10.37 -0.20
CA LEU A 33 -4.52 -10.12 0.23
C LEU A 33 -3.57 -11.23 -0.26
N GLU A 34 -2.35 -10.84 -0.61
CA GLU A 34 -1.24 -11.78 -0.72
C GLU A 34 -0.88 -12.28 0.69
N ALA A 35 -0.70 -13.59 0.86
CA ALA A 35 -0.31 -14.18 2.14
C ALA A 35 0.56 -15.42 1.94
N ASP A 36 1.42 -15.67 2.91
CA ASP A 36 2.15 -16.93 3.05
C ASP A 36 1.90 -17.53 4.46
N LYS A 37 2.71 -18.52 4.84
CA LYS A 37 2.59 -19.20 6.14
C LYS A 37 2.78 -18.24 7.31
N ASP A 38 3.67 -17.27 7.18
CA ASP A 38 4.17 -16.46 8.27
C ASP A 38 3.65 -15.01 8.20
N TYR A 39 3.27 -14.52 7.01
CA TYR A 39 2.93 -13.12 6.78
C TYR A 39 1.67 -12.89 5.93
N LEU A 40 0.93 -11.81 6.26
CA LEU A 40 -0.03 -11.16 5.38
C LEU A 40 0.61 -9.92 4.76
N TYR A 41 0.46 -9.70 3.46
CA TYR A 41 1.03 -8.56 2.77
C TYR A 41 -0.02 -7.52 2.44
N VAL A 42 0.30 -6.24 2.71
CA VAL A 42 -0.60 -5.12 2.53
C VAL A 42 0.13 -3.99 1.81
N TRP A 43 -0.47 -3.43 0.77
CA TRP A 43 0.00 -2.20 0.16
C TRP A 43 -0.67 -1.00 0.83
N PHE A 44 0.13 -0.11 1.42
CA PHE A 44 -0.36 1.06 2.14
C PHE A 44 0.50 2.28 1.81
N PHE A 45 -0.13 3.39 1.41
CA PHE A 45 0.54 4.63 0.95
C PHE A 45 1.74 4.41 0.02
N GLY A 46 1.59 3.53 -0.97
CA GLY A 46 2.65 3.28 -1.97
C GLY A 46 3.83 2.44 -1.48
N ARG A 47 3.75 1.86 -0.28
CA ARG A 47 4.76 0.99 0.32
C ARG A 47 4.17 -0.37 0.66
N LYS A 48 4.99 -1.42 0.56
CA LYS A 48 4.61 -2.79 0.94
C LYS A 48 4.88 -3.00 2.43
N TYR A 49 3.84 -3.36 3.16
CA TYR A 49 3.87 -3.80 4.55
C TYR A 49 3.61 -5.30 4.62
N ARG A 50 4.05 -5.91 5.72
CA ARG A 50 3.70 -7.27 6.08
C ARG A 50 3.30 -7.35 7.55
N ILE A 51 2.33 -8.20 7.85
CA ILE A 51 1.85 -8.46 9.20
C ILE A 51 2.23 -9.89 9.55
N ASN A 52 2.95 -10.08 10.65
CA ASN A 52 3.27 -11.42 11.13
C ASN A 52 1.98 -12.11 11.62
N ARG A 53 1.67 -13.28 11.07
CA ARG A 53 0.44 -14.02 11.35
C ARG A 53 0.39 -14.61 12.77
N SER A 54 1.54 -14.77 13.41
CA SER A 54 1.67 -15.32 14.77
C SER A 54 1.77 -14.23 15.83
N THR A 55 2.42 -13.10 15.55
CA THR A 55 2.62 -12.01 16.53
C THR A 55 1.70 -10.81 16.32
N GLY A 56 1.12 -10.70 15.12
CA GLY A 56 0.32 -9.56 14.68
C GLY A 56 1.17 -8.33 14.32
N GLU A 57 2.49 -8.37 14.45
CA GLU A 57 3.35 -7.20 14.27
C GLU A 57 3.42 -6.74 12.82
N VAL A 58 3.31 -5.44 12.61
CA VAL A 58 3.37 -4.81 11.29
C VAL A 58 4.79 -4.33 11.02
N GLN A 59 5.32 -4.73 9.88
CA GLN A 59 6.66 -4.39 9.40
C GLN A 59 6.60 -3.88 7.97
N TRP A 60 7.61 -3.13 7.57
CA TRP A 60 7.79 -2.68 6.20
C TRP A 60 9.25 -2.72 5.79
N SER A 61 9.49 -2.52 4.50
CA SER A 61 10.82 -2.41 3.93
C SER A 61 10.76 -1.58 2.65
N GLU A 62 11.84 -0.88 2.35
CA GLU A 62 12.02 -0.12 1.10
C GLU A 62 12.66 -1.00 0.00
N ASP A 63 13.23 -2.14 0.37
CA ASP A 63 14.09 -3.02 -0.42
C ASP A 63 13.59 -4.48 -0.43
N SER A 64 12.28 -4.68 -0.60
CA SER A 64 11.67 -6.02 -0.73
C SER A 64 11.96 -6.96 0.45
N PHE A 65 11.97 -6.38 1.66
CA PHE A 65 12.21 -7.04 2.95
C PHE A 65 13.64 -7.55 3.18
N CYS A 66 14.63 -7.00 2.46
CA CYS A 66 16.04 -7.19 2.82
C CYS A 66 16.40 -6.43 4.11
N SER A 67 15.90 -5.21 4.29
CA SER A 67 15.99 -4.43 5.53
C SER A 67 14.59 -4.19 6.11
N VAL A 68 14.30 -4.86 7.22
CA VAL A 68 12.98 -4.83 7.86
C VAL A 68 12.94 -3.73 8.92
N GLN A 69 11.92 -2.90 8.84
CA GLN A 69 11.62 -1.86 9.84
C GLN A 69 10.25 -2.13 10.46
N GLU A 70 10.12 -1.86 11.76
CA GLU A 70 8.83 -1.91 12.43
C GLU A 70 7.97 -0.73 11.96
N ALA A 71 6.67 -0.98 11.75
CA ALA A 71 5.75 0.10 11.41
C ALA A 71 5.59 1.07 12.60
N GLY A 72 5.48 2.35 12.26
CA GLY A 72 5.09 3.38 13.22
C GLY A 72 3.69 3.14 13.76
N TYR A 73 3.37 3.84 14.85
CA TYR A 73 2.09 3.72 15.53
C TYR A 73 0.91 4.01 14.59
N ASN A 74 0.94 5.13 13.87
CA ASN A 74 -0.19 5.55 13.05
C ASN A 74 -0.45 4.57 11.89
N GLU A 75 0.61 4.08 11.26
CA GLU A 75 0.54 3.13 10.15
C GLU A 75 -0.01 1.79 10.62
N ALA A 76 0.52 1.25 11.72
CA ALA A 76 0.05 -0.02 12.28
C ALA A 76 -1.43 0.06 12.70
N MET A 77 -1.80 1.13 13.43
CA MET A 77 -3.18 1.32 13.87
C MET A 77 -4.15 1.45 12.71
N THR A 78 -3.80 2.23 11.68
CA THR A 78 -4.65 2.39 10.48
C THR A 78 -4.82 1.07 9.74
N ILE A 79 -3.74 0.29 9.60
CA ILE A 79 -3.80 -1.03 8.96
C ILE A 79 -4.73 -1.96 9.76
N TYR A 80 -4.63 -1.99 11.08
CA TYR A 80 -5.55 -2.79 11.90
C TYR A 80 -7.00 -2.32 11.78
N ASP A 81 -7.26 -1.02 11.81
CA ASP A 81 -8.63 -0.50 11.72
C ASP A 81 -9.31 -0.91 10.40
N VAL A 82 -8.59 -0.79 9.28
CA VAL A 82 -9.11 -1.21 7.97
C VAL A 82 -9.39 -2.71 7.94
N LEU A 83 -8.47 -3.51 8.45
CA LEU A 83 -8.55 -4.96 8.34
C LEU A 83 -9.55 -5.58 9.32
N CYS A 84 -9.59 -5.09 10.56
CA CYS A 84 -10.39 -5.64 11.64
C CYS A 84 -11.80 -5.05 11.73
N ASN A 85 -11.97 -3.75 11.45
CA ASN A 85 -13.23 -3.05 11.70
C ASN A 85 -14.07 -2.79 10.44
N ALA A 86 -13.63 -3.26 9.27
CA ALA A 86 -14.43 -3.14 8.06
C ALA A 86 -15.71 -4.00 8.11
N LYS A 87 -16.84 -3.46 7.67
CA LYS A 87 -18.11 -4.19 7.50
C LYS A 87 -17.93 -5.41 6.60
N ASP A 88 -18.73 -6.46 6.78
CA ASP A 88 -18.58 -7.73 6.05
C ASP A 88 -18.68 -7.59 4.53
N THR A 89 -19.44 -6.59 4.04
CA THR A 89 -19.58 -6.30 2.60
C THR A 89 -18.45 -5.45 2.03
N CYS A 90 -17.54 -4.95 2.87
CA CYS A 90 -16.43 -4.10 2.44
C CYS A 90 -15.35 -4.96 1.76
N HIS A 91 -14.96 -4.57 0.55
CA HIS A 91 -13.88 -5.17 -0.22
C HIS A 91 -13.08 -4.03 -0.88
N LEU A 92 -11.84 -4.30 -1.28
CA LEU A 92 -11.08 -3.34 -2.06
C LEU A 92 -11.73 -3.21 -3.44
N SER A 93 -12.04 -1.99 -3.87
CA SER A 93 -12.67 -1.74 -5.18
C SER A 93 -11.73 -2.07 -6.35
N HIS A 94 -10.41 -2.13 -6.11
CA HIS A 94 -9.35 -2.20 -7.12
C HIS A 94 -9.39 -1.07 -8.17
N GLU A 95 -10.27 -0.11 -7.99
CA GLU A 95 -10.50 1.02 -8.86
C GLU A 95 -10.19 2.30 -8.10
N PHE A 96 -9.38 3.15 -8.71
CA PHE A 96 -9.20 4.51 -8.22
C PHE A 96 -10.48 5.31 -8.52
N VAL A 97 -11.17 5.73 -7.47
CA VAL A 97 -12.38 6.56 -7.58
C VAL A 97 -11.97 8.01 -7.36
N ASN A 98 -12.13 8.84 -8.40
CA ASN A 98 -11.81 10.27 -8.32
C ASN A 98 -12.74 10.98 -7.33
N ILE A 99 -12.24 11.94 -6.56
CA ILE A 99 -13.09 12.69 -5.62
C ILE A 99 -14.30 13.36 -6.29
N ASN A 100 -14.18 13.70 -7.58
CA ASN A 100 -15.25 14.29 -8.39
C ASN A 100 -16.45 13.34 -8.60
N THR A 101 -16.29 12.02 -8.45
CA THR A 101 -17.40 11.06 -8.56
C THR A 101 -18.19 10.93 -7.26
N PHE A 102 -17.70 11.48 -6.15
CA PHE A 102 -18.45 11.56 -4.90
C PHE A 102 -19.37 12.79 -4.93
N THR A 103 -20.58 12.60 -5.45
CA THR A 103 -21.58 13.68 -5.60
C THR A 103 -22.00 14.34 -4.27
N THR A 104 -21.78 13.67 -3.14
CA THR A 104 -22.27 14.09 -1.81
C THR A 104 -21.24 14.91 -1.02
N VAL A 105 -19.95 14.82 -1.34
CA VAL A 105 -18.89 15.57 -0.61
C VAL A 105 -18.70 16.92 -1.29
N LYS A 106 -19.62 17.87 -1.04
CA LYS A 106 -19.45 19.27 -1.47
C LYS A 106 -18.44 19.96 -0.56
N THR A 107 -17.15 19.70 -0.75
CA THR A 107 -16.10 20.57 -0.23
C THR A 107 -16.19 21.91 -0.97
N GLY A 108 -16.30 23.01 -0.21
CA GLY A 108 -16.60 24.34 -0.73
C GLY A 108 -15.68 24.82 -1.86
N THR A 109 -16.26 25.64 -2.75
CA THR A 109 -15.64 26.46 -3.81
C THR A 109 -14.43 25.88 -4.56
N LEU A 110 -14.37 24.56 -4.75
CA LEU A 110 -13.50 23.97 -5.75
C LEU A 110 -14.36 23.68 -6.97
N ASN A 111 -14.04 24.30 -8.10
CA ASN A 111 -14.73 24.03 -9.36
C ASN A 111 -14.45 22.58 -9.77
N LEU A 112 -15.37 21.66 -9.45
CA LEU A 112 -15.30 20.23 -9.81
C LEU A 112 -15.16 19.98 -11.32
N GLY A 113 -15.49 20.97 -12.16
CA GLY A 113 -15.43 20.87 -13.62
C GLY A 113 -14.02 20.90 -14.22
N SER A 114 -12.98 21.23 -13.46
CA SER A 114 -11.63 21.44 -14.00
C SER A 114 -10.61 20.43 -13.46
N GLY A 115 -10.86 19.12 -13.64
CA GLY A 115 -9.82 18.08 -13.60
C GLY A 115 -8.74 18.20 -12.52
N PHE A 116 -9.05 18.74 -11.34
CA PHE A 116 -8.04 19.24 -10.39
C PHE A 116 -7.17 18.09 -9.86
N PHE A 117 -7.79 16.92 -9.71
CA PHE A 117 -7.14 15.67 -9.36
C PHE A 117 -6.97 14.74 -10.57
N GLN A 118 -7.21 15.21 -11.81
CA GLN A 118 -7.15 14.35 -12.99
C GLN A 118 -5.73 13.86 -13.26
N ASN A 119 -4.72 14.73 -13.20
CA ASN A 119 -3.33 14.31 -13.33
C ASN A 119 -2.91 13.30 -12.26
N THR A 120 -3.42 13.47 -11.04
CA THR A 120 -3.21 12.53 -9.93
C THR A 120 -3.92 11.20 -10.20
N ALA A 121 -5.17 11.24 -10.68
CA ALA A 121 -5.93 10.06 -11.07
C ALA A 121 -5.21 9.28 -12.18
N ASP A 122 -4.75 9.97 -13.22
CA ASP A 122 -4.01 9.39 -14.34
C ASP A 122 -2.70 8.74 -13.87
N PHE A 123 -1.99 9.37 -12.92
CA PHE A 123 -0.80 8.79 -12.27
C PHE A 123 -1.11 7.46 -11.55
N PHE A 124 -2.24 7.37 -10.84
CA PHE A 124 -2.64 6.15 -10.14
C PHE A 124 -3.17 5.07 -11.09
N ILE A 125 -3.90 5.44 -12.14
CA ILE A 125 -4.34 4.53 -13.20
C ILE A 125 -3.14 3.90 -13.91
N CYS A 126 -2.06 4.66 -14.14
CA CYS A 126 -0.86 4.15 -14.80
C CYS A 126 -0.01 3.20 -13.92
N ARG A 127 -0.25 3.12 -12.60
CA ARG A 127 0.43 2.19 -11.68
C ARG A 127 -0.40 0.97 -11.29
N SER A 128 -1.73 0.99 -11.45
CA SER A 128 -2.63 -0.08 -10.95
C SER A 128 -2.46 -1.45 -11.62
N TRP A 129 -1.59 -1.59 -12.62
CA TRP A 129 -1.38 -2.86 -13.34
C TRP A 129 0.07 -3.36 -13.41
N ARG A 130 1.02 -2.79 -12.65
CA ARG A 130 2.40 -3.29 -12.67
C ARG A 130 2.62 -4.51 -11.74
N THR A 131 1.66 -5.42 -11.68
CA THR A 131 1.82 -6.82 -11.23
C THR A 131 1.04 -7.78 -12.14
N LYS A 132 1.34 -7.77 -13.44
CA LYS A 132 1.27 -8.98 -14.28
C LYS A 132 2.13 -8.78 -15.53
N THR A 133 3.33 -9.36 -15.49
CA THR A 133 4.08 -9.86 -16.66
C THR A 133 4.10 -8.97 -17.93
N ARG A 134 5.07 -8.05 -18.03
CA ARG A 134 5.98 -7.89 -19.19
C ARG A 134 6.85 -6.63 -19.03
N ARG A 135 8.15 -6.81 -19.22
CA ARG A 135 9.10 -5.75 -19.61
C ARG A 135 8.55 -5.08 -20.87
N THR A 136 8.19 -3.80 -20.84
CA THR A 136 8.70 -2.76 -21.75
C THR A 136 8.08 -1.40 -21.42
N ILE A 137 8.98 -0.42 -21.26
CA ILE A 137 8.82 0.99 -21.68
C ILE A 137 7.81 1.82 -20.87
N CYS A 138 8.33 2.48 -19.84
CA CYS A 138 8.15 3.92 -19.74
C CYS A 138 9.55 4.51 -19.98
N THR A 139 9.70 5.25 -21.06
CA THR A 139 10.95 5.75 -21.62
C THR A 139 11.72 6.61 -20.62
N MET A 140 12.81 6.07 -20.08
CA MET A 140 13.96 6.88 -19.66
C MET A 140 14.94 6.87 -20.83
N ARG A 141 15.06 8.02 -21.52
CA ARG A 141 16.09 8.28 -22.53
C ARG A 141 17.48 8.02 -21.93
N PRO A 142 18.38 7.29 -22.63
CA PRO A 142 19.79 7.29 -22.28
C PRO A 142 20.45 8.56 -22.84
N LEU A 143 20.97 9.40 -21.96
CA LEU A 143 22.01 10.36 -22.31
C LEU A 143 23.35 9.69 -21.99
N CYS A 144 24.00 9.14 -23.02
CA CYS A 144 25.45 9.10 -23.22
C CYS A 144 25.76 8.42 -24.58
N SER A 145 26.34 9.21 -25.47
CA SER A 145 26.94 8.85 -26.78
C SER A 145 28.26 8.06 -26.60
N PRO A 146 28.85 7.35 -27.61
CA PRO A 146 29.48 7.99 -28.78
C PRO A 146 29.40 7.25 -30.14
N SER A 147 29.45 8.07 -31.20
CA SER A 147 30.07 7.96 -32.54
C SER A 147 29.97 6.72 -33.44
N PRO A 148 29.78 6.90 -34.78
CA PRO A 148 29.68 5.80 -35.75
C PRO A 148 31.06 5.36 -36.29
N ILE A 149 31.25 4.05 -36.43
CA ILE A 149 32.29 3.49 -37.30
C ILE A 149 31.57 2.66 -38.38
N SER A 150 31.68 3.15 -39.62
CA SER A 150 31.41 2.40 -40.85
C SER A 150 32.47 1.31 -41.02
N LEU A 151 32.10 0.14 -41.56
CA LEU A 151 32.87 -0.58 -42.60
C LEU A 151 32.16 -1.88 -43.04
N ASN A 152 31.78 -1.86 -44.31
CA ASN A 152 31.85 -2.91 -45.35
C ASN A 152 31.16 -4.29 -45.20
N GLY A 153 30.43 -4.61 -46.27
CA GLY A 153 29.93 -5.91 -46.69
C GLY A 153 29.04 -5.72 -47.90
#